data_AF-A0A2V1CGE1-F1
#
_entry.id   AF-A0A2V1CGE1-F1
#
_cell.length_a   1.000
_cell.length_b   1.000
_cell.length_c   1.000
_cell.angle_alpha   90.00
_cell.angle_beta   90.00
_cell.angle_gamma   90.00
#
_symmetry.space_group_name_H-M   'P 1'
#
loop_
_entity.id
_entity.type
_entity.pdbx_description
1 polymer ?
#
loop_
_entity_poly.entity_id
_entity_poly.type
_entity_poly.pdbx_seq_one_letter_code
_entity_poly.pdbx_strand_id
1 'polypeptide(L)'
;MEEEVKTAVIKALITDTLTSDFNYIKCGYKDNAAAHCEKAKDATKGQDLSVFCPHDDADPQFMCDSRRWYFSDLHQHDIPMVAAKKFETFAGNRFNFTRQKFLMESFRNYELYTHTNPTDYGGWGYGNSTSRGIGFNLPVCVSAKPRFFERKGYPSICGDWHASETESFIEAMNAGVNSTIYKYRKDSMPMYLHTEIIPQALDDFQPLTRYLGLCANSLRFPNVGETPGVAVNWLKIQLSKDKDCELVQNGTKDMTNEEEANRWFCTNAGGHTIFQREKPYVDSPHAKYMKSHKRRCKNWLKSHGTYAKDKPRPGT
;
A
#
# COMPACT_ATOMS: atom_id res chain seq x y z
N MET A 1 23.00 26.33 -13.44
CA MET A 1 21.60 26.73 -13.67
C MET A 1 20.96 25.97 -14.84
N GLU A 2 21.37 26.14 -16.11
CA GLU A 2 20.68 25.49 -17.25
C GLU A 2 20.78 23.94 -17.22
N GLU A 3 21.96 23.37 -16.96
CA GLU A 3 22.14 21.91 -16.86
C GLU A 3 21.48 21.29 -15.63
N GLU A 4 21.37 22.04 -14.53
CA GLU A 4 20.68 21.59 -13.31
C GLU A 4 19.17 21.51 -13.54
N VAL A 5 18.59 22.52 -14.20
CA VAL A 5 17.18 22.53 -14.59
C VAL A 5 16.88 21.39 -15.57
N LYS A 6 17.72 21.18 -16.60
CA LYS A 6 17.59 20.04 -17.52
C LYS A 6 17.64 18.71 -16.78
N THR A 7 18.58 18.54 -15.85
CA THR A 7 18.72 17.33 -15.06
C THR A 7 17.46 17.07 -14.22
N ALA A 8 16.94 18.10 -13.54
CA ALA A 8 15.72 17.98 -12.74
C ALA A 8 14.50 17.60 -13.58
N VAL A 9 14.32 18.22 -14.76
CA VAL A 9 13.24 17.87 -15.69
C VAL A 9 13.35 16.42 -16.14
N ILE A 10 14.54 15.95 -16.47
CA ILE A 10 14.75 14.56 -16.90
C ILE A 10 14.44 13.57 -15.77
N LYS A 11 14.83 13.88 -14.53
CA LYS A 11 14.49 13.05 -13.36
C LYS A 11 12.97 12.96 -13.16
N ALA A 12 12.25 14.07 -13.32
CA ALA A 12 10.79 14.08 -13.26
C ALA A 12 10.18 13.21 -14.36
N LEU A 13 10.62 13.36 -15.62
CA LEU A 13 10.13 12.54 -16.74
C LEU A 13 10.39 11.04 -16.54
N ILE A 14 11.56 10.68 -16.00
CA ILE A 14 11.88 9.28 -15.66
C ILE A 14 10.90 8.77 -14.60
N THR A 15 10.65 9.56 -13.56
CA THR A 15 9.69 9.23 -12.50
C THR A 15 8.30 9.02 -13.08
N ASP A 16 7.78 9.98 -13.84
CA ASP A 16 6.45 9.90 -14.44
C ASP A 16 6.28 8.67 -15.33
N THR A 17 7.32 8.35 -16.12
CA THR A 17 7.34 7.16 -16.99
C THR A 17 7.30 5.87 -16.16
N LEU A 18 8.11 5.78 -15.11
CA LEU A 18 8.16 4.59 -14.25
C LEU A 18 6.87 4.42 -13.44
N THR A 19 6.33 5.49 -12.90
CA THR A 19 5.07 5.49 -12.16
C THR A 19 3.89 5.11 -13.07
N SER A 20 3.86 5.64 -14.31
CA SER A 20 2.87 5.24 -15.32
C SER A 20 2.97 3.76 -15.71
N ASP A 21 4.15 3.16 -15.54
CA ASP A 21 4.40 1.73 -15.71
C ASP A 21 4.31 0.94 -14.38
N PHE A 22 3.67 1.54 -13.35
CA PHE A 22 3.35 0.95 -12.06
C PHE A 22 4.54 0.52 -11.21
N ASN A 23 5.65 1.24 -11.36
CA ASN A 23 6.79 1.07 -10.50
C ASN A 23 6.57 1.87 -9.19
N TYR A 24 6.98 1.30 -8.07
CA TYR A 24 6.80 1.84 -6.74
C TYR A 24 7.91 1.34 -5.81
N ILE A 25 7.99 1.91 -4.62
CA ILE A 25 8.89 1.48 -3.55
C ILE A 25 8.01 0.98 -2.40
N LYS A 26 8.33 -0.20 -1.87
CA LYS A 26 7.76 -0.67 -0.60
C LYS A 26 8.83 -0.76 0.46
N CYS A 27 8.51 -0.30 1.66
CA CYS A 27 9.44 -0.21 2.78
C CYS A 27 8.80 -0.77 4.05
N GLY A 28 9.66 -1.12 5.00
CA GLY A 28 9.28 -1.52 6.34
C GLY A 28 10.34 -2.38 7.00
N TYR A 29 10.03 -2.88 8.19
CA TYR A 29 10.97 -3.63 9.01
C TYR A 29 11.10 -5.09 8.56
N LYS A 30 12.33 -5.59 8.55
CA LYS A 30 12.66 -7.00 8.30
C LYS A 30 13.89 -7.41 9.10
N ASP A 31 13.81 -8.51 9.85
CA ASP A 31 14.90 -8.96 10.75
C ASP A 31 16.26 -9.13 10.06
N ASN A 32 16.26 -9.54 8.79
CA ASN A 32 17.47 -9.78 8.00
C ASN A 32 17.74 -8.67 6.95
N ALA A 33 17.20 -7.47 7.15
CA ALA A 33 17.36 -6.32 6.25
C ALA A 33 18.83 -6.01 5.93
N ALA A 34 19.69 -5.90 6.96
CA ALA A 34 21.12 -5.65 6.79
C ALA A 34 21.80 -6.63 5.80
N ALA A 35 21.48 -7.92 5.89
CA ALA A 35 22.05 -8.92 4.97
C ALA A 35 21.56 -8.76 3.52
N HIS A 36 20.33 -8.30 3.32
CA HIS A 36 19.81 -7.99 1.98
C HIS A 36 20.44 -6.70 1.42
N CYS A 37 20.62 -5.68 2.26
CA CYS A 37 21.23 -4.42 1.86
C CYS A 37 22.72 -4.55 1.51
N GLU A 38 23.48 -5.37 2.24
CA GLU A 38 24.86 -5.70 1.85
C GLU A 38 24.92 -6.41 0.49
N LYS A 39 24.02 -7.39 0.25
CA LYS A 39 23.94 -8.06 -1.05
C LYS A 39 23.54 -7.13 -2.19
N ALA A 40 22.70 -6.13 -1.90
CA ALA A 40 22.19 -5.20 -2.90
C ALA A 40 23.27 -4.30 -3.50
N LYS A 41 24.34 -4.01 -2.75
CA LYS A 41 25.48 -3.17 -3.19
C LYS A 41 26.11 -3.69 -4.49
N ASP A 42 26.29 -5.00 -4.57
CA ASP A 42 26.92 -5.69 -5.72
C ASP A 42 25.91 -6.48 -6.58
N ALA A 43 24.61 -6.37 -6.29
CA ALA A 43 23.60 -7.13 -7.00
C ALA A 43 23.46 -6.68 -8.46
N THR A 44 23.68 -7.63 -9.38
CA THR A 44 23.47 -7.45 -10.83
C THR A 44 22.27 -8.25 -11.37
N LYS A 45 21.72 -9.16 -10.55
CA LYS A 45 20.55 -9.99 -10.85
C LYS A 45 19.86 -10.46 -9.56
N GLY A 46 18.66 -10.99 -9.71
CA GLY A 46 17.89 -11.55 -8.60
C GLY A 46 17.09 -10.50 -7.84
N GLN A 47 16.60 -10.91 -6.67
CA GLN A 47 15.67 -10.12 -5.86
C GLN A 47 16.32 -8.95 -5.11
N ASP A 48 17.62 -9.04 -4.81
CA ASP A 48 18.36 -8.01 -4.07
C ASP A 48 18.73 -6.81 -4.95
N LEU A 49 18.55 -6.91 -6.27
CA LEU A 49 18.80 -5.84 -7.24
C LEU A 49 18.01 -4.56 -6.92
N SER A 50 16.81 -4.70 -6.34
CA SER A 50 15.89 -3.62 -6.06
C SER A 50 15.91 -3.15 -4.61
N VAL A 51 16.72 -3.78 -3.76
CA VAL A 51 16.76 -3.51 -2.32
C VAL A 51 17.68 -2.33 -2.03
N PHE A 52 17.30 -1.51 -1.05
CA PHE A 52 18.16 -0.48 -0.46
C PHE A 52 17.75 -0.23 1.00
N CYS A 53 18.71 0.22 1.83
CA CYS A 53 18.47 0.62 3.22
C CYS A 53 18.66 2.14 3.31
N PRO A 54 17.59 2.92 3.53
CA PRO A 54 17.71 4.38 3.58
C PRO A 54 18.36 4.88 4.88
N HIS A 55 18.28 4.11 5.95
CA HIS A 55 18.73 4.45 7.31
C HIS A 55 19.62 3.35 7.90
N ASP A 56 20.55 2.78 7.12
CA ASP A 56 21.37 1.64 7.55
C ASP A 56 22.14 1.85 8.86
N ASP A 57 22.61 3.07 9.12
CA ASP A 57 23.32 3.41 10.35
C ASP A 57 22.40 3.55 11.58
N ALA A 58 21.19 4.07 11.41
CA ALA A 58 20.27 4.42 12.51
C ALA A 58 19.19 3.37 12.77
N ASP A 59 18.77 2.66 11.71
CA ASP A 59 17.72 1.67 11.71
C ASP A 59 18.05 0.54 10.71
N PRO A 60 18.97 -0.38 11.08
CA PRO A 60 19.46 -1.44 10.21
C PRO A 60 18.41 -2.51 9.87
N GLN A 61 17.24 -2.48 10.53
CA GLN A 61 16.12 -3.37 10.26
C GLN A 61 15.14 -2.79 9.23
N PHE A 62 15.20 -1.49 8.98
CA PHE A 62 14.36 -0.84 7.99
C PHE A 62 14.99 -0.95 6.59
N MET A 63 14.26 -1.60 5.68
CA MET A 63 14.67 -1.69 4.28
C MET A 63 13.54 -1.34 3.34
N CYS A 64 13.94 -1.00 2.12
CA CYS A 64 13.05 -0.70 1.01
C CYS A 64 13.40 -1.59 -0.19
N ASP A 65 12.40 -1.81 -1.05
CA ASP A 65 12.49 -2.65 -2.23
C ASP A 65 11.68 -2.04 -3.37
N SER A 66 12.34 -1.71 -4.48
CA SER A 66 11.69 -1.11 -5.65
C SER A 66 11.04 -2.17 -6.55
N ARG A 67 9.75 -2.04 -6.78
CA ARG A 67 8.94 -3.05 -7.43
C ARG A 67 8.14 -2.49 -8.58
N ARG A 68 7.62 -3.39 -9.40
CA ARG A 68 6.58 -3.12 -10.38
C ARG A 68 5.45 -4.09 -10.17
N TRP A 69 4.23 -3.57 -10.15
CA TRP A 69 3.08 -4.43 -10.23
C TRP A 69 2.87 -4.88 -11.67
N TYR A 70 3.08 -6.17 -11.96
CA TYR A 70 2.89 -6.71 -13.31
C TYR A 70 1.43 -7.08 -13.54
N PHE A 71 0.82 -6.44 -14.54
CA PHE A 71 -0.55 -6.69 -14.94
C PHE A 71 -0.59 -7.79 -16.01
N SER A 72 -1.32 -8.86 -15.72
CA SER A 72 -1.68 -9.91 -16.68
C SER A 72 -3.03 -10.47 -16.28
N ASP A 73 -3.84 -10.94 -17.22
CA ASP A 73 -5.16 -11.49 -16.87
C ASP A 73 -5.05 -12.80 -16.06
N LEU A 74 -3.94 -13.53 -16.20
CA LEU A 74 -3.73 -14.82 -15.54
C LEU A 74 -2.57 -14.82 -14.53
N HIS A 75 -1.65 -13.86 -14.63
CA HIS A 75 -0.40 -13.87 -13.88
C HIS A 75 -0.09 -12.51 -13.26
N GLN A 76 -1.02 -11.91 -12.50
CA GLN A 76 -0.71 -10.69 -11.75
C GLN A 76 0.26 -11.01 -10.63
N HIS A 77 1.39 -10.31 -10.58
CA HIS A 77 2.40 -10.52 -9.55
C HIS A 77 3.33 -9.33 -9.42
N ASP A 78 4.00 -9.29 -8.27
CA ASP A 78 5.03 -8.33 -7.96
C ASP A 78 6.36 -8.76 -8.60
N ILE A 79 7.00 -7.86 -9.35
CA ILE A 79 8.29 -8.10 -10.01
C ILE A 79 9.28 -6.99 -9.67
N PRO A 80 10.60 -7.21 -9.81
CA PRO A 80 11.58 -6.12 -9.72
C PRO A 80 11.28 -5.00 -10.72
N MET A 81 11.57 -3.75 -10.33
CA MET A 81 11.43 -2.57 -11.18
C MET A 81 12.14 -2.75 -12.55
N VAL A 82 11.48 -2.40 -13.65
CA VAL A 82 11.96 -2.67 -15.03
C VAL A 82 13.31 -2.00 -15.31
N ALA A 83 13.50 -0.78 -14.80
CA ALA A 83 14.68 0.03 -15.06
C ALA A 83 15.85 -0.25 -14.09
N ALA A 84 15.73 -1.20 -13.16
CA ALA A 84 16.72 -1.45 -12.11
C ALA A 84 18.14 -1.83 -12.62
N LYS A 85 18.30 -2.09 -13.93
CA LYS A 85 19.60 -2.38 -14.59
C LYS A 85 20.04 -1.35 -15.62
N LYS A 86 19.22 -0.33 -15.91
CA LYS A 86 19.43 0.57 -17.06
C LYS A 86 19.74 2.01 -16.65
N PHE A 87 19.61 2.33 -15.37
CA PHE A 87 19.80 3.70 -14.85
C PHE A 87 21.21 4.21 -15.08
N GLU A 88 22.21 3.39 -14.80
CA GLU A 88 23.63 3.73 -14.93
C GLU A 88 24.01 4.04 -16.38
N THR A 89 23.38 3.33 -17.33
CA THR A 89 23.60 3.48 -18.77
C THR A 89 22.71 4.52 -19.46
N PHE A 90 21.84 5.19 -18.69
CA PHE A 90 20.84 6.10 -19.26
C PHE A 90 21.50 7.24 -20.03
N ALA A 91 21.02 7.47 -21.26
CA ALA A 91 21.55 8.48 -22.18
C ALA A 91 23.09 8.43 -22.36
N GLY A 92 23.67 7.22 -22.39
CA GLY A 92 25.12 7.05 -22.54
C GLY A 92 25.92 7.61 -21.36
N ASN A 93 25.37 7.49 -20.14
CA ASN A 93 25.94 7.98 -18.89
C ASN A 93 26.01 9.51 -18.77
N ARG A 94 25.38 10.26 -19.70
CA ARG A 94 25.45 11.73 -19.76
C ARG A 94 25.07 12.44 -18.44
N PHE A 95 24.11 11.89 -17.71
CA PHE A 95 23.59 12.48 -16.48
C PHE A 95 24.19 11.89 -15.19
N ASN A 96 25.08 10.89 -15.30
CA ASN A 96 25.69 10.20 -14.16
C ASN A 96 24.68 9.73 -13.09
N PHE A 97 23.52 9.26 -13.57
CA PHE A 97 22.49 8.66 -12.71
C PHE A 97 22.92 7.27 -12.28
N THR A 98 22.54 6.89 -11.07
CA THR A 98 22.74 5.54 -10.53
C THR A 98 21.43 5.09 -9.90
N ARG A 99 21.13 3.79 -9.94
CA ARG A 99 19.97 3.22 -9.25
C ARG A 99 19.91 3.63 -7.78
N GLN A 100 21.05 3.58 -7.08
CA GLN A 100 21.09 3.94 -5.66
C GLN A 100 20.67 5.39 -5.42
N LYS A 101 21.24 6.36 -6.17
CA LYS A 101 20.82 7.78 -6.11
C LYS A 101 19.32 7.93 -6.39
N PHE A 102 18.81 7.25 -7.41
CA PHE A 102 17.40 7.29 -7.78
C PHE A 102 16.48 6.84 -6.62
N LEU A 103 16.78 5.68 -6.03
CA LEU A 103 15.97 5.09 -4.96
C LEU A 103 16.06 5.91 -3.66
N MET A 104 17.27 6.32 -3.29
CA MET A 104 17.50 7.16 -2.10
C MET A 104 16.86 8.55 -2.23
N GLU A 105 16.95 9.17 -3.41
CA GLU A 105 16.33 10.48 -3.66
C GLU A 105 14.80 10.37 -3.63
N SER A 106 14.23 9.32 -4.23
CA SER A 106 12.78 9.07 -4.17
C SER A 106 12.29 8.89 -2.72
N PHE A 107 13.02 8.11 -1.93
CA PHE A 107 12.66 7.88 -0.52
C PHE A 107 12.79 9.15 0.33
N ARG A 108 13.86 9.93 0.15
CA ARG A 108 14.03 11.21 0.85
C ARG A 108 12.91 12.20 0.52
N ASN A 109 12.49 12.25 -0.75
CA ASN A 109 11.36 13.09 -1.15
C ASN A 109 10.05 12.64 -0.51
N TYR A 110 9.84 11.33 -0.37
CA TYR A 110 8.72 10.81 0.40
C TYR A 110 8.74 11.31 1.86
N GLU A 111 9.89 11.20 2.55
CA GLU A 111 10.00 11.65 3.94
C GLU A 111 9.78 13.16 4.11
N LEU A 112 10.31 13.96 3.18
CA LEU A 112 10.24 15.42 3.26
C LEU A 112 8.86 15.99 2.92
N TYR A 113 8.13 15.36 2.00
CA TYR A 113 6.97 15.98 1.38
C TYR A 113 5.70 15.16 1.48
N THR A 114 5.81 13.84 1.38
CA THR A 114 4.67 12.95 1.22
C THR A 114 4.19 12.37 2.54
N HIS A 115 5.12 11.89 3.38
CA HIS A 115 4.79 11.39 4.71
C HIS A 115 4.11 12.47 5.58
N THR A 116 4.60 13.71 5.48
CA THR A 116 4.04 14.86 6.21
C THR A 116 2.72 15.39 5.65
N ASN A 117 2.43 15.11 4.37
CA ASN A 117 1.18 15.49 3.72
C ASN A 117 0.74 14.41 2.70
N PRO A 118 0.05 13.35 3.15
CA PRO A 118 -0.33 12.24 2.29
C PRO A 118 -1.22 12.66 1.12
N THR A 119 -1.98 13.75 1.21
CA THR A 119 -2.84 14.19 0.09
C THR A 119 -2.08 14.74 -1.13
N ASP A 120 -0.77 14.94 -1.01
CA ASP A 120 0.04 15.60 -2.04
C ASP A 120 0.80 14.63 -2.95
N TYR A 121 0.63 13.29 -2.85
CA TYR A 121 1.32 12.33 -3.72
C TYR A 121 1.26 12.71 -5.23
N GLY A 122 0.12 13.25 -5.69
CA GLY A 122 -0.12 13.66 -7.08
C GLY A 122 0.10 15.14 -7.40
N GLY A 123 0.18 16.04 -6.41
CA GLY A 123 0.33 17.48 -6.64
C GLY A 123 1.71 17.89 -7.17
N TRP A 124 2.72 17.08 -6.89
CA TRP A 124 4.10 17.31 -7.32
C TRP A 124 4.39 16.89 -8.76
N GLY A 125 3.77 15.80 -9.24
CA GLY A 125 3.97 15.26 -10.59
C GLY A 125 3.16 15.99 -11.67
N TYR A 126 1.91 16.37 -11.37
CA TYR A 126 1.01 16.93 -12.39
C TYR A 126 0.91 18.46 -12.39
N GLY A 127 1.15 19.12 -11.25
CA GLY A 127 1.02 20.58 -11.15
C GLY A 127 2.32 21.36 -11.37
N ASN A 128 3.48 20.73 -11.15
CA ASN A 128 4.74 21.46 -10.95
C ASN A 128 6.00 20.65 -11.34
N SER A 129 5.91 19.65 -12.22
CA SER A 129 7.08 18.87 -12.67
C SER A 129 8.19 19.73 -13.30
N THR A 130 7.87 20.95 -13.73
CA THR A 130 8.83 21.94 -14.25
C THR A 130 9.21 23.07 -13.28
N SER A 131 8.44 23.35 -12.23
CA SER A 131 8.62 24.57 -11.42
C SER A 131 9.25 24.33 -10.04
N ARG A 132 9.20 23.11 -9.49
CA ARG A 132 9.72 22.80 -8.14
C ARG A 132 11.01 21.95 -8.11
N GLY A 133 11.47 21.41 -9.24
CA GLY A 133 12.80 20.80 -9.33
C GLY A 133 13.06 19.59 -8.42
N ILE A 134 12.02 18.83 -8.07
CA ILE A 134 12.05 17.82 -6.98
C ILE A 134 12.86 16.57 -7.34
N GLY A 135 13.31 16.43 -8.59
CA GLY A 135 14.17 15.33 -8.99
C GLY A 135 13.40 14.02 -9.08
N PHE A 136 13.91 12.94 -8.49
CA PHE A 136 13.28 11.62 -8.55
C PHE A 136 12.22 11.41 -7.47
N ASN A 137 11.03 10.90 -7.80
CA ASN A 137 9.93 10.80 -6.83
C ASN A 137 8.99 9.61 -7.09
N LEU A 138 9.48 8.37 -6.99
CA LEU A 138 8.58 7.21 -7.06
C LEU A 138 7.61 7.17 -5.88
N PRO A 139 6.37 6.67 -6.07
CA PRO A 139 5.47 6.37 -4.98
C PRO A 139 6.11 5.40 -3.97
N VAL A 140 6.14 5.81 -2.71
CA VAL A 140 6.65 4.99 -1.60
C VAL A 140 5.49 4.54 -0.73
N CYS A 141 5.51 3.29 -0.31
CA CYS A 141 4.61 2.75 0.70
C CYS A 141 5.42 2.19 1.86
N VAL A 142 5.33 2.81 3.03
CA VAL A 142 5.85 2.25 4.28
C VAL A 142 4.76 1.43 4.94
N SER A 143 5.03 0.17 5.26
CA SER A 143 4.05 -0.74 5.85
C SER A 143 4.59 -1.45 7.08
N ALA A 144 3.73 -1.66 8.08
CA ALA A 144 4.06 -2.45 9.26
C ALA A 144 4.21 -3.96 8.95
N LYS A 145 3.62 -4.45 7.84
CA LYS A 145 3.71 -5.85 7.40
C LYS A 145 4.15 -5.93 5.94
N PRO A 146 5.39 -5.51 5.63
CA PRO A 146 5.85 -5.46 4.26
C PRO A 146 6.06 -6.88 3.72
N ARG A 147 5.37 -7.21 2.62
CA ARG A 147 5.46 -8.52 1.96
C ARG A 147 6.63 -8.59 0.99
N PHE A 148 7.84 -8.48 1.51
CA PHE A 148 9.08 -8.52 0.71
C PHE A 148 9.26 -9.87 0.03
N PHE A 149 9.71 -9.84 -1.23
CA PHE A 149 10.05 -11.03 -2.03
C PHE A 149 8.91 -12.02 -2.31
N GLU A 150 7.69 -11.70 -1.89
CA GLU A 150 6.50 -12.50 -2.22
C GLU A 150 6.01 -12.20 -3.63
N ARG A 151 5.66 -13.25 -4.39
CA ARG A 151 5.08 -13.11 -5.73
C ARG A 151 3.80 -12.27 -5.72
N LYS A 152 3.01 -12.29 -4.65
CA LYS A 152 1.80 -11.47 -4.48
C LYS A 152 1.99 -10.41 -3.38
N GLY A 153 3.22 -9.89 -3.27
CA GLY A 153 3.62 -8.96 -2.21
C GLY A 153 3.28 -7.50 -2.45
N TYR A 154 2.12 -7.21 -3.05
CA TYR A 154 1.63 -5.83 -3.18
C TYR A 154 1.34 -5.25 -1.79
N PRO A 155 1.74 -4.01 -1.50
CA PRO A 155 1.47 -3.42 -0.20
C PRO A 155 0.01 -2.96 -0.11
N SER A 156 -0.79 -3.65 0.71
CA SER A 156 -2.22 -3.35 0.87
C SER A 156 -2.52 -2.21 1.85
N ILE A 157 -1.54 -1.82 2.67
CA ILE A 157 -1.62 -0.72 3.64
C ILE A 157 -0.28 0.03 3.64
N CYS A 158 -0.37 1.34 3.50
CA CYS A 158 0.70 2.32 3.61
C CYS A 158 0.41 3.31 4.73
N GLY A 159 1.48 3.73 5.42
CA GLY A 159 1.42 4.60 6.58
C GLY A 159 1.16 3.82 7.87
N ASP A 160 0.34 4.40 8.73
CA ASP A 160 -0.06 3.83 10.01
C ASP A 160 -1.19 2.79 9.88
N TRP A 161 -1.68 2.31 11.04
CA TRP A 161 -2.77 1.35 11.09
C TRP A 161 -4.12 1.93 10.61
N HIS A 162 -4.23 3.25 10.45
CA HIS A 162 -5.38 3.88 9.78
C HIS A 162 -5.31 3.80 8.26
N ALA A 163 -4.22 3.27 7.70
CA ALA A 163 -3.98 3.25 6.26
C ALA A 163 -3.93 4.66 5.64
N SER A 164 -3.46 5.64 6.41
CA SER A 164 -3.49 7.08 6.12
C SER A 164 -2.86 7.50 4.78
N GLU A 165 -1.89 6.73 4.28
CA GLU A 165 -1.19 7.03 3.02
C GLU A 165 -1.67 6.15 1.85
N THR A 166 -2.54 5.18 2.11
CA THR A 166 -2.84 4.09 1.16
C THR A 166 -3.59 4.58 -0.08
N GLU A 167 -4.62 5.40 0.10
CA GLU A 167 -5.41 5.94 -1.02
C GLU A 167 -4.50 6.74 -1.97
N SER A 168 -3.73 7.67 -1.41
CA SER A 168 -2.83 8.53 -2.16
C SER A 168 -1.67 7.77 -2.82
N PHE A 169 -1.12 6.75 -2.16
CA PHE A 169 -0.14 5.85 -2.78
C PHE A 169 -0.69 5.13 -4.01
N ILE A 170 -1.91 4.59 -3.91
CA ILE A 170 -2.57 3.87 -5.01
C ILE A 170 -2.87 4.81 -6.18
N GLU A 171 -3.33 6.03 -5.88
CA GLU A 171 -3.54 7.07 -6.89
C GLU A 171 -2.23 7.47 -7.58
N ALA A 172 -1.16 7.68 -6.80
CA ALA A 172 0.17 7.99 -7.32
C ALA A 172 0.67 6.92 -8.27
N MET A 173 0.47 5.64 -7.93
CA MET A 173 0.80 4.50 -8.75
C MET A 173 -0.04 4.36 -10.04
N ASN A 174 -0.97 5.28 -10.29
CA ASN A 174 -1.97 5.16 -11.36
C ASN A 174 -2.75 3.82 -11.26
N ALA A 175 -2.97 3.35 -10.03
CA ALA A 175 -3.63 2.09 -9.70
C ALA A 175 -4.97 2.28 -8.95
N GLY A 176 -5.43 3.53 -8.81
CA GLY A 176 -6.72 3.85 -8.19
C GLY A 176 -7.92 3.47 -9.05
N VAL A 177 -9.11 3.42 -8.43
CA VAL A 177 -10.37 3.00 -9.08
C VAL A 177 -10.70 3.74 -10.37
N ASN A 178 -10.25 5.00 -10.49
CA ASN A 178 -10.48 5.85 -11.66
C ASN A 178 -9.38 5.78 -12.73
N SER A 179 -8.32 5.00 -12.52
CA SER A 179 -7.22 4.90 -13.48
C SER A 179 -7.70 4.32 -14.81
N THR A 180 -7.14 4.86 -15.89
CA THR A 180 -7.47 4.49 -17.27
C THR A 180 -7.21 3.01 -17.55
N ILE A 181 -6.27 2.38 -16.83
CA ILE A 181 -6.00 0.94 -16.94
C ILE A 181 -7.19 0.08 -16.50
N TYR A 182 -8.06 0.62 -15.65
CA TYR A 182 -9.30 -0.05 -15.23
C TYR A 182 -10.48 0.33 -16.12
N LYS A 183 -10.48 1.53 -16.70
CA LYS A 183 -11.57 2.05 -17.56
C LYS A 183 -11.73 1.30 -18.88
N TYR A 184 -10.65 0.69 -19.41
CA TYR A 184 -10.63 0.09 -20.75
C TYR A 184 -10.51 -1.45 -20.76
N ARG A 185 -10.70 -2.14 -19.63
CA ARG A 185 -10.70 -3.62 -19.64
C ARG A 185 -11.95 -4.16 -20.33
N LYS A 186 -11.71 -4.99 -21.34
CA LYS A 186 -12.71 -5.60 -22.22
C LYS A 186 -13.86 -6.31 -21.49
N ASP A 187 -13.59 -6.82 -20.29
CA ASP A 187 -14.56 -7.66 -19.55
C ASP A 187 -15.26 -6.92 -18.39
N SER A 188 -14.96 -5.63 -18.16
CA SER A 188 -15.48 -4.86 -17.00
C SER A 188 -15.25 -5.52 -15.62
N MET A 189 -14.43 -6.58 -15.55
CA MET A 189 -14.18 -7.34 -14.33
C MET A 189 -13.15 -6.63 -13.46
N PRO A 190 -13.41 -6.42 -12.16
CA PRO A 190 -12.42 -5.87 -11.25
C PRO A 190 -11.18 -6.76 -11.20
N MET A 191 -10.00 -6.16 -11.16
CA MET A 191 -8.77 -6.93 -11.25
C MET A 191 -8.58 -7.91 -10.08
N TYR A 192 -7.81 -8.95 -10.34
CA TYR A 192 -7.33 -9.90 -9.32
C TYR A 192 -6.58 -9.18 -8.17
N LEU A 193 -5.88 -8.06 -8.45
CA LEU A 193 -5.31 -7.21 -7.41
C LEU A 193 -6.35 -6.80 -6.34
N HIS A 194 -7.45 -6.19 -6.78
CA HIS A 194 -8.49 -5.62 -5.93
C HIS A 194 -9.46 -6.65 -5.34
N THR A 195 -9.73 -7.73 -6.08
CA THR A 195 -10.70 -8.75 -5.65
C THR A 195 -10.07 -9.84 -4.81
N GLU A 196 -8.74 -10.03 -4.88
CA GLU A 196 -8.08 -11.19 -4.29
C GLU A 196 -6.82 -10.84 -3.52
N ILE A 197 -5.86 -10.14 -4.13
CA ILE A 197 -4.54 -9.94 -3.52
C ILE A 197 -4.60 -8.99 -2.34
N ILE A 198 -5.16 -7.78 -2.54
CA ILE A 198 -5.33 -6.80 -1.46
C ILE A 198 -6.19 -7.39 -0.34
N PRO A 199 -7.39 -7.96 -0.59
CA PRO A 199 -8.19 -8.58 0.47
C PRO A 199 -7.46 -9.68 1.26
N GLN A 200 -6.70 -10.55 0.57
CA GLN A 200 -5.94 -11.61 1.24
C GLN A 200 -4.80 -11.05 2.10
N ALA A 201 -4.07 -10.04 1.62
CA ALA A 201 -3.03 -9.38 2.40
C ALA A 201 -3.62 -8.69 3.64
N LEU A 202 -4.78 -8.04 3.49
CA LEU A 202 -5.50 -7.39 4.59
C LEU A 202 -6.01 -8.39 5.65
N ASP A 203 -6.11 -9.68 5.34
CA ASP A 203 -6.53 -10.70 6.31
C ASP A 203 -5.50 -10.96 7.42
N ASP A 204 -4.25 -10.51 7.25
CA ASP A 204 -3.20 -10.57 8.27
C ASP A 204 -3.30 -9.45 9.30
N PHE A 205 -4.13 -8.43 9.09
CA PHE A 205 -4.23 -7.26 9.96
C PHE A 205 -5.36 -7.37 11.00
N GLN A 206 -5.30 -6.52 12.04
CA GLN A 206 -6.35 -6.43 13.05
C GLN A 206 -7.69 -6.02 12.43
N PRO A 207 -8.84 -6.35 13.05
CA PRO A 207 -10.16 -6.10 12.45
C PRO A 207 -10.39 -4.68 11.91
N LEU A 208 -10.02 -3.65 12.67
CA LEU A 208 -10.18 -2.25 12.26
C LEU A 208 -9.22 -1.87 11.14
N THR A 209 -7.93 -2.14 11.29
CA THR A 209 -6.89 -1.87 10.29
C THR A 209 -7.20 -2.54 8.95
N ARG A 210 -7.74 -3.76 8.99
CA ARG A 210 -8.28 -4.45 7.81
C ARG A 210 -9.45 -3.70 7.18
N TYR A 211 -10.39 -3.22 7.98
CA TYR A 211 -11.55 -2.45 7.50
C TYR A 211 -11.10 -1.12 6.87
N LEU A 212 -10.24 -0.36 7.54
CA LEU A 212 -9.69 0.90 7.04
C LEU A 212 -8.83 0.69 5.79
N GLY A 213 -8.04 -0.39 5.74
CA GLY A 213 -7.31 -0.80 4.55
C GLY A 213 -8.25 -1.09 3.37
N LEU A 214 -9.37 -1.79 3.59
CA LEU A 214 -10.39 -1.98 2.55
C LEU A 214 -10.97 -0.63 2.09
N CYS A 215 -11.32 0.25 3.03
CA CYS A 215 -11.82 1.60 2.72
C CYS A 215 -10.85 2.41 1.85
N ALA A 216 -9.56 2.45 2.22
CA ALA A 216 -8.54 3.20 1.49
C ALA A 216 -8.25 2.63 0.09
N ASN A 217 -8.48 1.34 -0.10
CA ASN A 217 -8.41 0.70 -1.42
C ASN A 217 -9.73 0.78 -2.21
N SER A 218 -10.75 1.51 -1.70
CA SER A 218 -12.11 1.55 -2.25
C SER A 218 -12.72 0.15 -2.43
N LEU A 219 -12.56 -0.70 -1.43
CA LEU A 219 -13.08 -2.05 -1.37
C LEU A 219 -14.08 -2.21 -0.23
N ARG A 220 -15.05 -3.11 -0.42
CA ARG A 220 -15.97 -3.51 0.65
C ARG A 220 -16.41 -4.95 0.54
N PHE A 221 -16.92 -5.48 1.65
CA PHE A 221 -17.69 -6.70 1.61
C PHE A 221 -19.02 -6.47 0.86
N PRO A 222 -19.52 -7.48 0.12
CA PRO A 222 -20.85 -7.44 -0.46
C PRO A 222 -21.92 -7.44 0.63
N ASN A 223 -23.04 -6.78 0.36
CA ASN A 223 -24.18 -6.71 1.26
C ASN A 223 -25.03 -7.98 1.19
N VAL A 224 -25.72 -8.33 2.28
CA VAL A 224 -26.77 -9.36 2.29
C VAL A 224 -27.84 -8.97 1.26
N GLY A 225 -28.16 -9.88 0.35
CA GLY A 225 -29.14 -9.65 -0.72
C GLY A 225 -28.61 -8.88 -1.94
N GLU A 226 -27.32 -8.50 -1.99
CA GLU A 226 -26.74 -7.86 -3.18
C GLU A 226 -26.64 -8.86 -4.35
N THR A 227 -27.33 -8.54 -5.45
CA THR A 227 -27.32 -9.25 -6.75
C THR A 227 -27.61 -8.29 -7.93
N PRO A 228 -26.74 -8.19 -8.96
CA PRO A 228 -25.28 -8.29 -8.95
C PRO A 228 -24.63 -6.98 -8.46
N GLY A 229 -23.43 -7.06 -7.88
CA GLY A 229 -22.60 -5.89 -7.54
C GLY A 229 -21.73 -5.44 -8.73
N VAL A 230 -20.77 -4.54 -8.49
CA VAL A 230 -19.79 -4.08 -9.50
C VAL A 230 -18.85 -5.21 -9.93
N ALA A 231 -18.52 -6.12 -9.01
CA ALA A 231 -17.98 -7.42 -9.40
C ALA A 231 -19.14 -8.34 -9.79
N VAL A 232 -19.10 -8.92 -10.99
CA VAL A 232 -20.13 -9.85 -11.50
C VAL A 232 -20.38 -11.00 -10.53
N ASN A 233 -19.38 -11.39 -9.74
CA ASN A 233 -19.55 -12.32 -8.64
C ASN A 233 -19.81 -11.58 -7.30
N TRP A 234 -21.08 -11.58 -6.87
CA TRP A 234 -21.54 -11.06 -5.57
C TRP A 234 -20.96 -11.80 -4.35
N LEU A 235 -20.32 -12.95 -4.56
CA LEU A 235 -19.58 -13.67 -3.51
C LEU A 235 -18.18 -13.11 -3.31
N LYS A 236 -17.71 -12.15 -4.10
CA LYS A 236 -16.38 -11.53 -3.96
C LYS A 236 -16.44 -10.17 -3.27
N ILE A 237 -15.27 -9.70 -2.83
CA ILE A 237 -15.07 -8.30 -2.44
C ILE A 237 -15.45 -7.39 -3.61
N GLN A 238 -16.15 -6.30 -3.30
CA GLN A 238 -16.68 -5.35 -4.26
C GLN A 238 -15.76 -4.14 -4.37
N LEU A 239 -15.56 -3.65 -5.60
CA LEU A 239 -14.82 -2.42 -5.88
C LEU A 239 -15.73 -1.20 -5.69
N SER A 240 -15.89 -0.81 -4.42
CA SER A 240 -16.56 0.42 -4.01
C SER A 240 -16.23 0.71 -2.55
N LYS A 241 -16.21 1.99 -2.17
CA LYS A 241 -16.04 2.40 -0.77
C LYS A 241 -17.27 2.00 0.05
N ASP A 242 -17.04 1.48 1.25
CA ASP A 242 -18.12 1.19 2.19
C ASP A 242 -18.71 2.49 2.77
N LYS A 243 -20.04 2.53 2.95
CA LYS A 243 -20.75 3.76 3.35
C LYS A 243 -20.40 4.26 4.76
N ASP A 244 -19.89 3.40 5.64
CA ASP A 244 -19.52 3.78 7.00
C ASP A 244 -18.01 4.08 7.12
N CYS A 245 -17.25 4.09 6.00
CA CYS A 245 -15.81 4.32 6.03
C CYS A 245 -15.46 5.63 6.73
N GLU A 246 -16.11 6.74 6.35
CA GLU A 246 -15.87 8.06 6.95
C GLU A 246 -16.29 8.11 8.42
N LEU A 247 -17.38 7.43 8.79
CA LEU A 247 -17.84 7.36 10.18
C LEU A 247 -16.80 6.66 11.05
N VAL A 248 -16.26 5.53 10.60
CA VAL A 248 -15.26 4.77 11.36
C VAL A 248 -13.91 5.48 11.36
N GLN A 249 -13.49 6.05 10.22
CA GLN A 249 -12.27 6.87 10.14
C GLN A 249 -12.33 8.03 11.13
N ASN A 250 -13.40 8.82 11.12
CA ASN A 250 -13.56 9.94 12.04
C ASN A 250 -13.67 9.49 13.50
N GLY A 251 -14.43 8.42 13.76
CA GLY A 251 -14.61 7.88 15.11
C GLY A 251 -13.33 7.31 15.74
N THR A 252 -12.31 7.02 14.94
CA THR A 252 -11.03 6.45 15.40
C THR A 252 -9.83 7.36 15.16
N LYS A 253 -10.05 8.57 14.63
CA LYS A 253 -8.98 9.50 14.21
C LYS A 253 -8.04 9.88 15.35
N ASP A 254 -8.58 10.14 16.53
CA ASP A 254 -7.81 10.64 17.68
C ASP A 254 -7.33 9.50 18.60
N MET A 255 -7.62 8.24 18.24
CA MET A 255 -7.15 7.07 18.99
C MET A 255 -5.71 6.77 18.58
N THR A 256 -4.79 6.84 19.52
CA THR A 256 -3.36 6.57 19.26
C THR A 256 -3.01 5.08 19.35
N ASN A 257 -3.87 4.28 19.99
CA ASN A 257 -3.66 2.86 20.21
C ASN A 257 -4.59 2.02 19.31
N GLU A 258 -4.00 1.19 18.44
CA GLU A 258 -4.73 0.26 17.57
C GLU A 258 -5.64 -0.68 18.37
N GLU A 259 -5.26 -1.11 19.57
CA GLU A 259 -6.08 -1.98 20.42
C GLU A 259 -7.36 -1.26 20.89
N GLU A 260 -7.24 -0.02 21.35
CA GLU A 260 -8.38 0.80 21.77
C GLU A 260 -9.36 0.99 20.61
N ALA A 261 -8.83 1.35 19.44
CA ALA A 261 -9.63 1.55 18.26
C ALA A 261 -10.30 0.25 17.77
N ASN A 262 -9.59 -0.88 17.83
CA ASN A 262 -10.21 -2.19 17.56
C ASN A 262 -11.33 -2.52 18.53
N ARG A 263 -11.20 -2.20 19.84
CA ARG A 263 -12.30 -2.37 20.79
C ARG A 263 -13.49 -1.51 20.42
N TRP A 264 -13.27 -0.22 20.14
CA TRP A 264 -14.33 0.71 19.72
C TRP A 264 -15.08 0.19 18.48
N PHE A 265 -14.32 -0.24 17.46
CA PHE A 265 -14.88 -0.78 16.23
C PHE A 265 -15.64 -2.09 16.46
N CYS A 266 -15.03 -3.04 17.16
CA CYS A 266 -15.56 -4.39 17.34
C CYS A 266 -16.73 -4.48 18.33
N THR A 267 -16.81 -3.57 19.29
CA THR A 267 -17.98 -3.43 20.18
C THR A 267 -19.13 -2.64 19.55
N ASN A 268 -18.91 -2.11 18.33
CA ASN A 268 -19.85 -1.22 17.65
C ASN A 268 -20.18 0.04 18.47
N ALA A 269 -19.19 0.60 19.17
CA ALA A 269 -19.37 1.78 20.01
C ALA A 269 -19.81 3.02 19.21
N GLY A 270 -19.47 3.08 17.92
CA GLY A 270 -19.90 4.14 17.00
C GLY A 270 -21.27 3.93 16.32
N GLY A 271 -21.96 2.83 16.59
CA GLY A 271 -23.27 2.56 15.98
C GLY A 271 -23.25 2.36 14.47
N HIS A 272 -22.13 1.92 13.90
CA HIS A 272 -22.03 1.58 12.47
C HIS A 272 -22.90 0.37 12.13
N THR A 273 -23.23 0.24 10.85
CA THR A 273 -24.14 -0.82 10.36
C THR A 273 -23.40 -1.97 9.67
N ILE A 274 -22.06 -1.99 9.71
CA ILE A 274 -21.19 -2.90 8.94
C ILE A 274 -21.57 -4.36 9.25
N PHE A 275 -21.68 -4.69 10.53
CA PHE A 275 -21.91 -6.06 10.98
C PHE A 275 -23.30 -6.61 10.62
N GLN A 276 -24.24 -5.75 10.26
CA GLN A 276 -25.60 -6.15 9.90
C GLN A 276 -25.72 -6.35 8.38
N ARG A 277 -25.03 -5.53 7.59
CA ARG A 277 -25.15 -5.56 6.13
C ARG A 277 -24.23 -6.56 5.45
N GLU A 278 -23.08 -6.90 6.01
CA GLU A 278 -22.10 -7.74 5.31
C GLU A 278 -22.54 -9.20 5.18
N LYS A 279 -22.25 -9.82 4.02
CA LYS A 279 -22.30 -11.28 3.90
C LYS A 279 -21.32 -11.91 4.91
N PRO A 280 -21.66 -13.06 5.51
CA PRO A 280 -20.81 -13.68 6.54
C PRO A 280 -19.43 -14.11 6.02
N TYR A 281 -19.34 -14.36 4.71
CA TYR A 281 -18.17 -14.85 4.01
C TYR A 281 -18.15 -14.34 2.57
N VAL A 282 -16.95 -14.29 2.00
CA VAL A 282 -16.72 -14.10 0.56
C VAL A 282 -15.74 -15.15 0.05
N ASP A 283 -15.88 -15.50 -1.23
CA ASP A 283 -15.01 -16.42 -1.94
C ASP A 283 -13.58 -15.88 -2.00
N SER A 284 -12.63 -16.80 -1.91
CA SER A 284 -11.23 -16.58 -2.23
C SER A 284 -10.72 -17.84 -2.97
N PRO A 285 -10.01 -17.70 -4.10
CA PRO A 285 -9.63 -18.79 -4.99
C PRO A 285 -8.61 -19.76 -4.38
N HIS A 286 -8.02 -19.43 -3.23
CA HIS A 286 -7.11 -20.33 -2.49
C HIS A 286 -7.82 -21.12 -1.37
N ALA A 287 -9.10 -21.45 -1.58
CA ALA A 287 -9.92 -22.36 -0.76
C ALA A 287 -10.22 -21.96 0.69
N LYS A 288 -9.86 -20.73 1.12
CA LYS A 288 -10.28 -20.18 2.43
C LYS A 288 -11.24 -19.03 2.23
N TYR A 289 -12.51 -19.23 2.59
CA TYR A 289 -13.46 -18.14 2.68
C TYR A 289 -12.93 -17.02 3.58
N MET A 290 -12.98 -15.77 3.11
CA MET A 290 -12.64 -14.64 3.95
C MET A 290 -13.82 -14.32 4.88
N LYS A 291 -13.54 -14.21 6.18
CA LYS A 291 -14.52 -13.89 7.21
C LYS A 291 -14.91 -12.41 7.13
N SER A 292 -16.20 -12.12 7.34
CA SER A 292 -16.69 -10.74 7.50
C SER A 292 -16.11 -10.04 8.74
N HIS A 293 -16.25 -8.71 8.81
CA HIS A 293 -15.76 -7.94 9.95
C HIS A 293 -16.44 -8.37 11.25
N LYS A 294 -17.75 -8.64 11.22
CA LYS A 294 -18.49 -9.18 12.39
C LYS A 294 -17.85 -10.44 12.95
N ARG A 295 -17.48 -11.39 12.08
CA ARG A 295 -16.88 -12.67 12.51
C ARG A 295 -15.46 -12.48 13.03
N ARG A 296 -14.65 -11.64 12.37
CA ARG A 296 -13.30 -11.32 12.85
C ARG A 296 -13.34 -10.62 14.20
N CYS A 297 -14.17 -9.60 14.36
CA CYS A 297 -14.38 -8.90 15.62
C CYS A 297 -14.86 -9.83 16.74
N LYS A 298 -15.81 -10.73 16.47
CA LYS A 298 -16.23 -11.74 17.45
C LYS A 298 -15.07 -12.61 17.94
N ASN A 299 -14.19 -13.04 17.05
CA ASN A 299 -13.03 -13.86 17.43
C ASN A 299 -11.95 -13.03 18.16
N TRP A 300 -11.75 -11.79 17.73
CA TRP A 300 -10.80 -10.87 18.33
C TRP A 300 -11.19 -10.51 19.76
N LEU A 301 -12.47 -10.15 20.00
CA LEU A 301 -13.01 -9.85 21.33
C LEU A 301 -12.96 -11.04 22.28
N LYS A 302 -13.05 -12.29 21.80
CA LYS A 302 -12.85 -13.47 22.65
C LYS A 302 -11.44 -13.54 23.24
N SER A 303 -10.45 -13.01 22.51
CA SER A 303 -9.04 -13.07 22.90
C SER A 303 -8.60 -11.82 23.68
N HIS A 304 -9.25 -10.67 23.44
CA HIS A 304 -8.86 -9.38 24.02
C HIS A 304 -9.87 -8.84 25.04
N GLY A 305 -11.09 -9.37 25.12
CA GLY A 305 -12.18 -8.85 25.96
C GLY A 305 -12.91 -7.66 25.32
N THR A 306 -13.95 -7.15 26.00
CA THR A 306 -14.76 -6.00 25.53
C THR A 306 -14.34 -4.66 26.12
N TYR A 307 -13.69 -4.67 27.29
CA TYR A 307 -13.19 -3.48 27.97
C TYR A 307 -11.66 -3.50 27.94
N ALA A 308 -11.03 -2.33 27.83
CA ALA A 308 -9.61 -2.20 28.11
C ALA A 308 -9.36 -2.74 29.53
N LYS A 309 -8.32 -3.55 29.73
CA LYS A 309 -7.94 -3.93 31.08
C LYS A 309 -7.50 -2.65 31.80
N ASP A 310 -8.34 -2.10 32.66
CA ASP A 310 -7.94 -1.00 33.54
C ASP A 310 -6.81 -1.47 34.46
N LYS A 311 -5.56 -1.10 34.09
CA LYS A 311 -4.33 -0.95 34.90
C LYS A 311 -3.82 -2.15 35.75
N PRO A 312 -2.52 -2.15 36.12
CA PRO A 312 -1.90 -3.28 36.80
C PRO A 312 -2.56 -3.51 38.16
N ARG A 313 -2.68 -4.78 38.56
CA ARG A 313 -3.10 -5.14 39.91
C ARG A 313 -2.17 -4.43 40.91
N PRO A 314 -2.67 -3.62 41.85
CA PRO A 314 -1.89 -3.30 43.03
C PRO A 314 -1.76 -4.59 43.84
N GLY A 315 -0.53 -5.12 43.94
CA GLY A 315 -0.28 -6.36 44.70
C GLY A 315 0.89 -7.24 44.25
N THR A 316 1.93 -6.69 43.64
CA THR A 316 3.30 -7.27 43.67
C THR A 316 4.28 -6.16 43.97
#